data_AF-A0A662XHB9-F1
#
_entry.id   AF-A0A662XHB9-F1
#
_cell.length_a   1.000
_cell.length_b   1.000
_cell.length_c   1.000
_cell.angle_alpha   90.00
_cell.angle_beta   90.00
_cell.angle_gamma   90.00
#
_symmetry.space_group_name_H-M   'P 1'
#
loop_
_entity.id
_entity.type
_entity.pdbx_description
1 polymer ?
#
loop_
_entity_poly.entity_id
_entity_poly.type
_entity_poly.pdbx_seq_one_letter_code
_entity_poly.pdbx_strand_id
1 'polypeptide(L)'
;MRREDQDVDVDSPDHSLVASSEMLGSPTYNYSAMMNRADSSDVPMDQDYLPQAPAREVFRQPSEAQTYGAVGGYGTHGVMGFGTRGTEISTYSPRSSTYSASGGGRMSASGSAGQTANATAQANVFTRGSLLDRNIEAVSVPSGGFLEKTQQYKGRYRRKADSTKISGGASGSGSDLISDDGEVGNPKVYPDMGCELPDYQSKNGHIYAISSNGTEVAVDMKGINWFGMETGTAIPLGLWDNAENGTTAYQIASFLATNKFNAVRLPLCVNWILTNQEPETSLINTAENRAISVKNYMTLLKSIIKVLAYRNIGVLLSMHTLTSTDSGGLWYSDTITQDDFLDAIDTLTSNLCSETYWNIMGIDVKNEPSEATWGDGTDTDFHAGAKTIADRMLDGCSNWMGFVEGINADHTVTIDGTDYDYYDWYGGGLQDAADYPLTFSTADKVVYAPHYYTPAVYPQAYFYDGGTQDSNGAIADYVEIDNATLKTRIKSTMADMFGFLADDNSSAVLLGEFGGLYSSDLHPELTTQRCTELSMEVIVENGWAGGFVWSLNPESAYQFNPADTYGTFTEGILEDDWLTANSVFLKGMTGLDDLANLKMFPCFEVEESSSGSGSSGSG
;
A
#
# COMPACT_ATOMS: atom_id res chain seq x y z
N MET A 1 -17.78 -17.35 -68.35
CA MET A 1 -18.68 -18.17 -69.20
C MET A 1 -19.59 -18.97 -68.26
N ARG A 2 -20.87 -19.16 -68.59
CA ARG A 2 -21.92 -19.75 -67.72
C ARG A 2 -21.86 -21.29 -67.58
N ARG A 3 -22.24 -21.78 -66.39
CA ARG A 3 -23.26 -22.82 -66.04
C ARG A 3 -22.97 -23.27 -64.60
N GLU A 4 -23.84 -23.24 -63.59
CA GLU A 4 -25.31 -23.42 -63.42
C GLU A 4 -25.82 -24.87 -63.55
N ASP A 5 -26.25 -25.39 -62.38
CA ASP A 5 -27.35 -26.32 -62.01
C ASP A 5 -27.26 -27.82 -62.41
N GLN A 6 -27.71 -28.80 -61.60
CA GLN A 6 -28.92 -28.88 -60.77
C GLN A 6 -28.85 -29.83 -59.54
N ASP A 7 -29.75 -29.62 -58.58
CA ASP A 7 -30.08 -30.47 -57.42
C ASP A 7 -30.91 -31.72 -57.76
N VAL A 8 -30.92 -32.71 -56.84
CA VAL A 8 -32.14 -33.42 -56.40
C VAL A 8 -32.02 -33.73 -54.89
N ASP A 9 -33.15 -33.76 -54.21
CA ASP A 9 -33.35 -33.57 -52.77
C ASP A 9 -34.14 -34.76 -52.12
N VAL A 10 -34.42 -34.66 -50.81
CA VAL A 10 -35.41 -35.43 -50.01
C VAL A 10 -35.01 -36.86 -49.58
N ASP A 11 -34.76 -37.07 -48.28
CA ASP A 11 -35.85 -37.49 -47.36
C ASP A 11 -35.48 -37.34 -45.85
N SER A 12 -36.48 -36.98 -45.05
CA SER A 12 -36.49 -36.96 -43.57
C SER A 12 -37.94 -36.95 -43.12
N PRO A 13 -38.29 -37.66 -42.03
CA PRO A 13 -39.00 -36.92 -40.98
C PRO A 13 -38.81 -37.41 -39.52
N ASP A 14 -38.92 -36.45 -38.59
CA ASP A 14 -39.67 -36.48 -37.31
C ASP A 14 -39.33 -37.50 -36.18
N HIS A 15 -39.49 -37.23 -34.88
CA HIS A 15 -39.91 -36.08 -34.03
C HIS A 15 -39.45 -36.43 -32.56
N SER A 16 -39.42 -35.59 -31.51
CA SER A 16 -39.76 -34.17 -31.28
C SER A 16 -39.23 -33.65 -29.92
N LEU A 17 -38.87 -32.36 -29.87
CA LEU A 17 -39.21 -31.35 -28.83
C LEU A 17 -39.24 -31.72 -27.32
N VAL A 18 -38.42 -31.00 -26.52
CA VAL A 18 -38.84 -30.33 -25.27
C VAL A 18 -38.12 -28.98 -25.17
N ALA A 19 -38.78 -27.95 -24.63
CA ALA A 19 -38.21 -26.63 -24.33
C ALA A 19 -38.45 -26.24 -22.86
N SER A 20 -37.47 -25.56 -22.24
CA SER A 20 -37.48 -24.76 -20.98
C SER A 20 -36.05 -24.17 -20.84
N SER A 21 -35.76 -22.90 -20.55
CA SER A 21 -36.21 -21.95 -19.52
C SER A 21 -35.80 -22.30 -18.08
N GLU A 22 -35.32 -21.29 -17.34
CA GLU A 22 -34.81 -21.31 -15.94
C GLU A 22 -33.38 -21.88 -15.80
N MET A 23 -32.35 -21.11 -15.39
CA MET A 23 -32.10 -20.30 -14.16
C MET A 23 -31.51 -21.11 -12.99
N LEU A 24 -30.51 -20.49 -12.32
CA LEU A 24 -29.85 -20.87 -11.05
C LEU A 24 -28.83 -22.01 -11.09
N GLY A 25 -27.66 -21.79 -10.46
CA GLY A 25 -26.76 -22.89 -10.09
C GLY A 25 -25.24 -22.66 -10.10
N SER A 26 -24.72 -21.43 -10.04
CA SER A 26 -23.27 -21.23 -9.85
C SER A 26 -22.83 -21.79 -8.49
N PRO A 27 -21.77 -22.63 -8.39
CA PRO A 27 -21.25 -23.09 -7.11
C PRO A 27 -20.39 -22.01 -6.46
N THR A 28 -21.04 -21.01 -5.87
CA THR A 28 -20.39 -20.10 -4.93
C THR A 28 -19.87 -20.89 -3.74
N TYR A 29 -18.55 -21.04 -3.64
CA TYR A 29 -17.93 -21.67 -2.48
C TYR A 29 -18.09 -20.76 -1.26
N ASN A 30 -19.03 -21.13 -0.41
CA ASN A 30 -19.46 -20.34 0.73
C ASN A 30 -18.44 -20.44 1.87
N TYR A 31 -17.58 -19.43 2.01
CA TYR A 31 -16.51 -19.35 3.01
C TYR A 31 -16.99 -19.38 4.48
N SER A 32 -18.30 -19.34 4.75
CA SER A 32 -18.85 -19.46 6.11
C SER A 32 -18.94 -20.90 6.64
N ALA A 33 -18.55 -21.93 5.88
CA ALA A 33 -18.75 -23.34 6.25
C ALA A 33 -17.54 -24.07 6.88
N MET A 34 -16.34 -23.46 6.92
CA MET A 34 -15.10 -24.17 7.32
C MET A 34 -14.66 -23.95 8.78
N MET A 35 -15.32 -23.05 9.53
CA MET A 35 -14.99 -22.75 10.94
C MET A 35 -15.65 -23.67 12.00
N ASN A 36 -16.43 -24.68 11.61
CA ASN A 36 -17.16 -25.54 12.56
C ASN A 36 -16.94 -27.04 12.31
N ARG A 37 -15.80 -27.57 12.78
CA ARG A 37 -15.64 -29.00 13.08
C ARG A 37 -14.64 -29.29 14.20
N ALA A 38 -15.03 -28.89 15.42
CA ALA A 38 -14.40 -29.35 16.66
C ALA A 38 -15.42 -30.15 17.49
N ASP A 39 -15.50 -31.47 17.25
CA ASP A 39 -16.18 -32.39 18.17
C ASP A 39 -15.36 -32.53 19.46
N SER A 40 -15.62 -31.69 20.46
CA SER A 40 -15.28 -31.93 21.87
C SER A 40 -15.86 -30.82 22.77
N SER A 41 -17.11 -30.99 23.20
CA SER A 41 -17.74 -30.13 24.21
C SER A 41 -17.18 -30.40 25.62
N ASP A 42 -16.81 -29.35 26.35
CA ASP A 42 -17.23 -29.17 27.76
C ASP A 42 -16.95 -27.74 28.26
N VAL A 43 -17.86 -27.25 29.13
CA VAL A 43 -17.90 -25.94 29.83
C VAL A 43 -18.48 -24.73 29.03
N PRO A 44 -19.42 -23.92 29.60
CA PRO A 44 -20.25 -22.99 28.84
C PRO A 44 -19.97 -21.48 29.03
N MET A 45 -20.45 -20.69 28.05
CA MET A 45 -20.91 -19.28 28.07
C MET A 45 -20.20 -18.24 28.97
N ASP A 46 -19.61 -17.21 28.34
CA ASP A 46 -20.30 -15.90 28.20
C ASP A 46 -19.52 -14.93 27.28
N GLN A 47 -20.29 -14.15 26.50
CA GLN A 47 -20.01 -12.90 25.74
C GLN A 47 -20.31 -12.96 24.24
N ASP A 48 -21.23 -12.08 23.82
CA ASP A 48 -21.62 -11.88 22.42
C ASP A 48 -20.46 -11.24 21.63
N TYR A 49 -19.92 -11.99 20.67
CA TYR A 49 -18.95 -11.48 19.69
C TYR A 49 -19.61 -11.46 18.30
N LEU A 50 -19.93 -10.26 17.81
CA LEU A 50 -20.34 -10.05 16.42
C LEU A 50 -19.08 -10.01 15.55
N PRO A 51 -18.92 -10.91 14.56
CA PRO A 51 -17.79 -10.82 13.65
C PRO A 51 -17.91 -9.58 12.76
N GLN A 52 -16.91 -8.71 12.84
CA GLN A 52 -16.71 -7.61 11.87
C GLN A 52 -16.43 -8.21 10.48
N ALA A 53 -16.90 -7.54 9.43
CA ALA A 53 -16.53 -7.90 8.07
C ALA A 53 -15.03 -7.58 7.84
N PRO A 54 -14.31 -8.37 7.01
CA PRO A 54 -12.95 -8.01 6.62
C PRO A 54 -12.95 -6.67 5.90
N ALA A 55 -11.92 -5.87 6.13
CA ALA A 55 -11.77 -4.59 5.45
C ALA A 55 -11.69 -4.80 3.93
N ARG A 56 -12.41 -3.96 3.20
CA ARG A 56 -12.43 -3.91 1.74
C ARG A 56 -12.37 -2.45 1.34
N GLU A 57 -11.37 -2.10 0.55
CA GLU A 57 -11.39 -0.86 -0.23
C GLU A 57 -12.59 -0.93 -1.18
N VAL A 58 -13.42 0.11 -1.20
CA VAL A 58 -14.51 0.24 -2.15
C VAL A 58 -14.44 1.65 -2.68
N PHE A 59 -13.94 1.81 -3.91
CA PHE A 59 -14.01 3.10 -4.60
C PHE A 59 -15.48 3.54 -4.64
N ARG A 60 -15.78 4.66 -3.99
CA ARG A 60 -17.13 5.24 -3.94
C ARG A 60 -17.29 6.25 -5.06
N GLN A 61 -18.52 6.38 -5.56
CA GLN A 61 -18.81 7.16 -6.75
C GLN A 61 -18.60 8.68 -6.58
N PRO A 62 -18.22 9.39 -7.65
CA PRO A 62 -18.16 10.85 -7.71
C PRO A 62 -19.54 11.51 -7.86
N SER A 63 -20.52 11.17 -7.02
CA SER A 63 -21.85 11.81 -7.09
C SER A 63 -22.70 11.81 -5.80
N GLU A 64 -22.35 12.65 -4.81
CA GLU A 64 -23.33 13.21 -3.85
C GLU A 64 -23.20 14.74 -3.69
N ALA A 65 -22.92 15.47 -4.77
CA ALA A 65 -23.11 16.92 -4.81
C ALA A 65 -24.61 17.28 -4.68
N GLN A 66 -25.04 17.63 -3.46
CA GLN A 66 -26.46 17.91 -3.17
C GLN A 66 -26.98 19.13 -3.93
N THR A 67 -27.83 18.87 -4.93
CA THR A 67 -28.59 19.90 -5.64
C THR A 67 -29.64 20.56 -4.74
N TYR A 68 -29.27 21.67 -4.08
CA TYR A 68 -30.24 22.54 -3.39
C TYR A 68 -31.10 23.32 -4.39
N GLY A 69 -32.18 22.68 -4.85
CA GLY A 69 -33.16 23.27 -5.76
C GLY A 69 -33.89 24.47 -5.15
N ALA A 70 -33.63 25.67 -5.69
CA ALA A 70 -34.33 26.88 -5.28
C ALA A 70 -35.76 26.95 -5.85
N VAL A 71 -36.77 26.98 -4.97
CA VAL A 71 -38.13 27.41 -5.29
C VAL A 71 -38.61 28.39 -4.22
N GLY A 72 -38.89 29.64 -4.63
CA GLY A 72 -39.13 30.76 -3.71
C GLY A 72 -40.56 30.90 -3.19
N GLY A 73 -40.72 31.70 -2.13
CA GLY A 73 -42.00 32.07 -1.54
C GLY A 73 -41.92 33.37 -0.72
N TYR A 74 -42.58 34.42 -1.22
CA TYR A 74 -42.62 35.80 -0.69
C TYR A 74 -42.83 35.95 0.84
N GLY A 75 -42.11 36.91 1.45
CA GLY A 75 -42.38 37.39 2.82
C GLY A 75 -41.68 38.73 3.13
N THR A 76 -42.44 39.83 3.13
CA THR A 76 -41.93 41.21 3.35
C THR A 76 -41.93 41.67 4.82
N HIS A 77 -41.05 42.64 5.13
CA HIS A 77 -40.98 43.55 6.30
C HIS A 77 -40.07 43.19 7.49
N GLY A 78 -39.31 44.19 7.96
CA GLY A 78 -38.80 44.27 9.34
C GLY A 78 -37.50 45.07 9.48
N VAL A 79 -37.56 46.30 10.02
CA VAL A 79 -36.39 47.14 10.36
C VAL A 79 -36.16 47.14 11.87
N MET A 80 -34.97 47.55 12.33
CA MET A 80 -34.48 47.72 13.72
C MET A 80 -33.85 46.45 14.34
N GLY A 81 -32.78 46.51 15.16
CA GLY A 81 -31.93 47.64 15.55
C GLY A 81 -31.40 47.54 17.00
N PHE A 82 -30.07 47.68 17.17
CA PHE A 82 -29.31 47.90 18.43
C PHE A 82 -29.32 46.81 19.55
N GLY A 83 -28.16 46.62 20.20
CA GLY A 83 -28.03 45.81 21.42
C GLY A 83 -26.58 45.53 21.88
N THR A 84 -25.91 46.49 22.51
CA THR A 84 -24.49 46.38 22.93
C THR A 84 -24.27 45.91 24.38
N ARG A 85 -23.31 44.98 24.56
CA ARG A 85 -22.20 44.98 25.57
C ARG A 85 -22.46 44.66 27.07
N GLY A 86 -21.62 43.77 27.61
CA GLY A 86 -21.13 43.72 29.01
C GLY A 86 -20.62 42.31 29.41
N THR A 87 -19.34 42.02 29.71
CA THR A 87 -18.52 42.31 30.93
C THR A 87 -19.14 41.73 32.23
N GLU A 88 -18.46 40.98 33.11
CA GLU A 88 -17.01 40.82 33.42
C GLU A 88 -16.71 39.66 34.45
N ILE A 89 -15.43 39.25 34.58
CA ILE A 89 -14.71 38.87 35.85
C ILE A 89 -14.93 37.50 36.59
N SER A 90 -13.98 36.57 36.32
CA SER A 90 -12.90 36.03 37.23
C SER A 90 -13.06 34.90 38.30
N THR A 91 -11.98 34.10 38.39
CA THR A 91 -11.45 33.27 39.51
C THR A 91 -12.23 31.99 39.91
N TYR A 92 -11.63 30.93 40.50
CA TYR A 92 -10.43 30.80 41.35
C TYR A 92 -9.88 29.34 41.34
N SER A 93 -8.56 29.11 41.54
CA SER A 93 -7.96 27.77 41.76
C SER A 93 -7.49 27.58 43.21
N PRO A 94 -7.45 26.35 43.76
CA PRO A 94 -6.62 26.02 44.91
C PRO A 94 -5.55 24.94 44.65
N ARG A 95 -4.48 24.98 45.45
CA ARG A 95 -3.30 24.09 45.39
C ARG A 95 -3.32 22.98 46.45
N SER A 96 -2.58 21.91 46.17
CA SER A 96 -1.71 21.09 47.06
C SER A 96 -2.04 20.87 48.55
N SER A 97 -1.85 19.64 49.02
CA SER A 97 -1.18 19.39 50.31
C SER A 97 -0.42 18.06 50.35
N THR A 98 0.65 18.04 51.14
CA THR A 98 1.63 16.95 51.32
C THR A 98 1.40 16.19 52.63
N TYR A 99 1.82 14.92 52.73
CA TYR A 99 2.27 14.35 54.01
C TYR A 99 3.34 13.28 53.85
N SER A 100 4.21 13.15 54.85
CA SER A 100 5.29 12.16 54.95
C SER A 100 5.29 11.53 56.34
N ALA A 101 5.68 10.26 56.50
CA ALA A 101 6.34 9.73 57.71
C ALA A 101 6.80 8.25 57.59
N SER A 102 8.12 8.06 57.58
CA SER A 102 8.90 7.00 58.27
C SER A 102 8.23 5.76 58.91
N GLY A 103 8.76 4.57 58.57
CA GLY A 103 9.84 3.98 59.40
C GLY A 103 9.58 2.74 60.27
N GLY A 104 10.20 1.61 59.88
CA GLY A 104 10.87 0.68 60.81
C GLY A 104 10.08 -0.51 61.39
N GLY A 105 10.73 -1.68 61.48
CA GLY A 105 10.25 -2.85 62.23
C GLY A 105 10.73 -4.19 61.66
N ARG A 106 11.38 -5.03 62.48
CA ARG A 106 11.93 -6.35 62.10
C ARG A 106 11.16 -7.49 62.80
N MET A 107 11.51 -8.72 62.39
CA MET A 107 11.29 -10.02 63.05
C MET A 107 9.90 -10.65 62.85
N SER A 108 9.68 -11.97 62.85
CA SER A 108 10.49 -13.18 62.53
C SER A 108 9.61 -14.40 62.87
N ALA A 109 9.64 -15.49 62.07
CA ALA A 109 9.42 -16.91 62.48
C ALA A 109 8.13 -17.29 63.29
N SER A 110 7.51 -18.48 63.20
CA SER A 110 7.84 -19.79 62.60
C SER A 110 6.63 -20.74 62.72
N GLY A 111 6.61 -21.80 61.90
CA GLY A 111 6.26 -23.18 62.30
C GLY A 111 4.76 -23.57 62.24
N SER A 112 4.30 -24.47 61.35
CA SER A 112 4.52 -25.94 61.29
C SER A 112 3.75 -26.72 62.39
N ALA A 113 3.20 -27.93 62.19
CA ALA A 113 3.51 -28.97 61.20
C ALA A 113 2.42 -30.08 61.08
N GLY A 114 2.64 -31.03 60.16
CA GLY A 114 2.14 -32.42 60.18
C GLY A 114 1.28 -32.80 58.97
N GLN A 115 1.28 -34.03 58.42
CA GLN A 115 2.06 -35.29 58.55
C GLN A 115 1.84 -36.07 57.21
N THR A 116 2.58 -37.07 56.70
CA THR A 116 3.79 -37.89 57.05
C THR A 116 4.35 -38.45 55.71
N ALA A 117 5.35 -39.34 55.53
CA ALA A 117 6.06 -40.31 56.39
C ALA A 117 7.57 -40.41 56.00
N ASN A 118 8.16 -41.61 55.94
CA ASN A 118 9.56 -41.89 55.56
C ASN A 118 9.70 -43.18 54.72
N ALA A 119 10.71 -43.21 53.83
CA ALA A 119 11.40 -44.45 53.44
C ALA A 119 12.90 -44.18 53.21
N THR A 120 13.72 -44.93 53.96
CA THR A 120 15.20 -45.01 54.06
C THR A 120 16.08 -44.57 52.87
N ALA A 121 17.19 -43.90 53.21
CA ALA A 121 18.29 -43.57 52.31
C ALA A 121 19.52 -44.50 52.47
N GLN A 122 20.35 -44.58 51.43
CA GLN A 122 21.80 -44.81 51.57
C GLN A 122 22.53 -43.64 50.91
N ALA A 123 23.51 -43.07 51.62
CA ALA A 123 24.29 -41.94 51.14
C ALA A 123 25.66 -42.42 50.63
N ASN A 124 26.07 -41.91 49.46
CA ASN A 124 27.48 -41.83 49.08
C ASN A 124 27.74 -40.43 48.52
N VAL A 125 28.79 -39.79 49.04
CA VAL A 125 29.14 -38.40 48.71
C VAL A 125 29.87 -38.38 47.37
N PHE A 126 29.35 -37.61 46.41
CA PHE A 126 30.09 -37.21 45.21
C PHE A 126 30.39 -35.72 45.26
N THR A 127 31.68 -35.39 45.39
CA THR A 127 32.21 -34.04 45.25
C THR A 127 32.05 -33.55 43.81
N ARG A 128 31.46 -32.36 43.61
CA ARG A 128 31.44 -31.70 42.30
C ARG A 128 32.86 -31.28 41.91
N GLY A 129 33.40 -31.90 40.86
CA GLY A 129 34.57 -31.38 40.16
C GLY A 129 34.23 -30.08 39.40
N SER A 130 35.21 -29.19 39.28
CA SER A 130 35.12 -27.96 38.48
C SER A 130 34.91 -28.28 37.00
N LEU A 131 34.19 -27.41 36.27
CA LEU A 131 34.01 -27.53 34.81
C LEU A 131 35.29 -27.21 34.00
N LEU A 132 36.36 -26.76 34.65
CA LEU A 132 37.58 -26.28 33.99
C LEU A 132 38.61 -27.37 33.61
N ASP A 133 38.42 -28.63 34.04
CA ASP A 133 39.38 -29.73 33.82
C ASP A 133 38.96 -30.75 32.72
N ARG A 134 38.04 -30.36 31.82
CA ARG A 134 37.75 -31.18 30.62
C ARG A 134 38.50 -30.63 29.41
N ASN A 135 39.71 -31.16 29.18
CA ASN A 135 40.34 -31.13 27.86
C ASN A 135 39.45 -31.89 26.87
N ILE A 136 38.52 -31.17 26.23
CA ILE A 136 37.85 -31.63 25.02
C ILE A 136 38.82 -31.33 23.88
N GLU A 137 39.47 -32.37 23.36
CA GLU A 137 40.19 -32.23 22.10
C GLU A 137 39.20 -31.78 21.02
N ALA A 138 39.50 -30.65 20.38
CA ALA A 138 38.71 -30.17 19.26
C ALA A 138 38.84 -31.17 18.11
N VAL A 139 37.78 -31.95 17.88
CA VAL A 139 37.70 -32.89 16.76
C VAL A 139 37.69 -32.08 15.46
N SER A 140 38.87 -31.90 14.88
CA SER A 140 39.15 -31.01 13.75
C SER A 140 38.66 -31.53 12.39
N VAL A 141 38.01 -32.69 12.37
CA VAL A 141 37.44 -33.31 11.18
C VAL A 141 35.99 -33.72 11.47
N PRO A 142 34.98 -33.07 10.86
CA PRO A 142 33.60 -33.49 11.03
C PRO A 142 33.42 -34.92 10.48
N SER A 143 32.76 -35.78 11.25
CA SER A 143 32.44 -37.13 10.78
C SER A 143 31.52 -37.07 9.56
N GLY A 144 31.61 -38.05 8.64
CA GLY A 144 30.85 -38.01 7.38
C GLY A 144 29.34 -37.82 7.58
N GLY A 145 28.77 -38.48 8.60
CA GLY A 145 27.36 -38.34 8.96
C GLY A 145 26.96 -37.00 9.62
N PHE A 146 27.91 -36.16 10.05
CA PHE A 146 27.64 -34.78 10.44
C PHE A 146 27.44 -33.91 9.20
N LEU A 147 28.39 -33.95 8.25
CA LEU A 147 28.30 -33.22 6.98
C LEU A 147 27.02 -33.59 6.20
N GLU A 148 26.71 -34.88 6.11
CA GLU A 148 25.52 -35.38 5.42
C GLU A 148 24.22 -34.89 6.08
N LYS A 149 24.12 -34.92 7.42
CA LYS A 149 22.97 -34.36 8.14
C LYS A 149 22.85 -32.85 7.92
N THR A 150 23.93 -32.09 8.05
CA THR A 150 23.91 -30.64 7.81
C THR A 150 23.49 -30.30 6.38
N GLN A 151 23.91 -31.10 5.39
CA GLN A 151 23.44 -30.97 4.00
C GLN A 151 21.95 -31.31 3.85
N GLN A 152 21.45 -32.37 4.50
CA GLN A 152 20.03 -32.73 4.49
C GLN A 152 19.15 -31.65 5.13
N TYR A 153 19.56 -31.04 6.25
CA TYR A 153 18.85 -29.92 6.88
C TYR A 153 18.82 -28.69 5.95
N LYS A 154 19.97 -28.26 5.42
CA LYS A 154 20.03 -27.16 4.43
C LYS A 154 19.16 -27.43 3.20
N GLY A 155 19.12 -28.67 2.72
CA GLY A 155 18.24 -29.09 1.63
C GLY A 155 16.75 -29.14 2.01
N ARG A 156 16.39 -29.33 3.28
CA ARG A 156 15.00 -29.19 3.75
C ARG A 156 14.58 -27.72 3.78
N TYR A 157 15.39 -26.83 4.36
CA TYR A 157 15.06 -25.41 4.44
C TYR A 157 14.95 -24.75 3.07
N ARG A 158 15.86 -25.05 2.13
CA ARG A 158 15.72 -24.61 0.74
C ARG A 158 14.43 -25.09 0.09
N ARG A 159 14.09 -26.38 0.18
CA ARG A 159 12.83 -26.90 -0.37
C ARG A 159 11.59 -26.24 0.24
N LYS A 160 11.61 -25.88 1.52
CA LYS A 160 10.52 -25.13 2.17
C LYS A 160 10.40 -23.73 1.56
N ALA A 161 11.51 -22.99 1.50
CA ALA A 161 11.56 -21.64 0.93
C ALA A 161 11.20 -21.63 -0.56
N ASP A 162 11.58 -22.67 -1.31
CA ASP A 162 11.22 -22.84 -2.71
C ASP A 162 9.73 -23.18 -2.89
N SER A 163 9.10 -23.88 -1.94
CA SER A 163 7.66 -24.16 -1.95
C SER A 163 6.78 -23.01 -1.49
N THR A 164 7.32 -21.99 -0.83
CA THR A 164 6.59 -20.76 -0.45
C THR A 164 6.91 -19.57 -1.35
N LYS A 165 7.66 -19.76 -2.44
CA LYS A 165 7.86 -18.72 -3.47
C LYS A 165 6.55 -18.50 -4.23
N ILE A 166 6.18 -17.23 -4.39
CA ILE A 166 5.03 -16.83 -5.21
C ILE A 166 5.26 -17.34 -6.64
N SER A 167 4.32 -18.15 -7.12
CA SER A 167 4.40 -18.81 -8.43
C SER A 167 3.89 -17.90 -9.56
N GLY A 168 4.10 -18.28 -10.82
CA GLY A 168 3.65 -17.50 -11.99
C GLY A 168 4.52 -16.29 -12.37
N GLY A 169 5.36 -15.79 -11.46
CA GLY A 169 6.32 -14.72 -11.73
C GLY A 169 7.59 -15.14 -12.47
N ALA A 170 8.42 -14.15 -12.82
CA ALA A 170 9.74 -14.39 -13.40
C ALA A 170 10.64 -15.22 -12.46
N SER A 171 11.55 -16.02 -13.02
CA SER A 171 12.49 -16.83 -12.24
C SER A 171 13.79 -16.07 -11.94
N GLY A 172 13.91 -15.55 -10.72
CA GLY A 172 15.11 -14.82 -10.26
C GLY A 172 16.19 -15.72 -9.67
N SER A 173 17.47 -15.35 -9.88
CA SER A 173 18.63 -16.02 -9.28
C SER A 173 19.25 -15.24 -8.11
N GLY A 174 18.44 -14.42 -7.42
CA GLY A 174 18.89 -13.65 -6.25
C GLY A 174 19.39 -14.58 -5.15
N SER A 175 20.41 -14.16 -4.41
CA SER A 175 20.89 -14.93 -3.26
C SER A 175 19.85 -14.90 -2.14
N ASP A 176 19.23 -16.04 -1.86
CA ASP A 176 18.31 -16.17 -0.73
C ASP A 176 19.02 -15.89 0.60
N LEU A 177 18.34 -15.15 1.50
CA LEU A 177 18.86 -14.87 2.84
C LEU A 177 18.85 -16.15 3.68
N ILE A 178 20.01 -16.52 4.23
CA ILE A 178 20.16 -17.69 5.10
C ILE A 178 20.42 -17.21 6.52
N SER A 179 19.50 -17.51 7.44
CA SER A 179 19.63 -17.16 8.86
C SER A 179 20.73 -17.97 9.55
N ASP A 180 21.14 -17.52 10.73
CA ASP A 180 22.07 -18.19 11.66
C ASP A 180 21.73 -19.68 11.95
N ASP A 181 20.44 -20.03 11.98
CA ASP A 181 19.94 -21.40 12.17
C ASP A 181 19.77 -22.21 10.87
N GLY A 182 20.05 -21.60 9.72
CA GLY A 182 19.98 -22.23 8.40
C GLY A 182 18.61 -22.18 7.73
N GLU A 183 17.60 -21.54 8.35
CA GLU A 183 16.35 -21.16 7.67
C GLU A 183 16.66 -20.26 6.46
N VAL A 184 15.90 -20.43 5.38
CA VAL A 184 16.09 -19.74 4.11
C VAL A 184 14.86 -18.89 3.85
N GLY A 185 15.04 -17.59 3.58
CA GLY A 185 13.93 -16.66 3.33
C GLY A 185 13.07 -16.30 4.55
N ASN A 186 13.40 -16.81 5.73
CA ASN A 186 12.75 -16.45 6.99
C ASN A 186 13.84 -16.06 8.02
N PRO A 187 14.42 -14.85 7.92
CA PRO A 187 15.45 -14.39 8.86
C PRO A 187 14.85 -14.04 10.23
N LYS A 188 15.67 -14.08 11.28
CA LYS A 188 15.30 -13.48 12.59
C LYS A 188 15.49 -11.96 12.63
N VAL A 189 16.40 -11.45 11.81
CA VAL A 189 16.76 -10.02 11.68
C VAL A 189 17.24 -9.80 10.24
N TYR A 190 16.77 -8.75 9.58
CA TYR A 190 17.34 -8.34 8.29
C TYR A 190 18.71 -7.69 8.50
N PRO A 191 19.71 -7.98 7.64
CA PRO A 191 21.02 -7.36 7.78
C PRO A 191 20.93 -5.85 7.68
N ASP A 192 21.77 -5.15 8.43
CA ASP A 192 22.07 -3.76 8.12
C ASP A 192 22.78 -3.74 6.76
N MET A 193 22.29 -2.91 5.85
CA MET A 193 22.82 -2.80 4.49
C MET A 193 23.98 -1.79 4.42
N GLY A 194 24.20 -0.99 5.48
CA GLY A 194 25.27 0.01 5.52
C GLY A 194 25.06 1.16 4.51
N CYS A 195 23.81 1.45 4.18
CA CYS A 195 23.45 2.52 3.26
C CYS A 195 23.33 3.85 4.00
N GLU A 196 23.87 4.92 3.44
CA GLU A 196 23.46 6.28 3.86
C GLU A 196 22.01 6.57 3.44
N LEU A 197 21.39 7.57 4.07
CA LEU A 197 20.10 8.12 3.64
C LEU A 197 20.34 9.10 2.49
N PRO A 198 19.92 8.80 1.24
CA PRO A 198 20.10 9.72 0.12
C PRO A 198 19.30 11.01 0.33
N ASP A 199 19.74 12.11 -0.28
CA ASP A 199 18.85 13.24 -0.52
C ASP A 199 18.03 12.96 -1.78
N TYR A 200 16.74 12.67 -1.60
CA TYR A 200 15.84 12.42 -2.72
C TYR A 200 15.35 13.75 -3.31
N GLN A 201 15.55 13.94 -4.62
CA GLN A 201 15.17 15.16 -5.32
C GLN A 201 14.35 14.88 -6.57
N SER A 202 13.39 15.75 -6.84
CA SER A 202 12.54 15.80 -8.01
C SER A 202 12.98 16.98 -8.88
N LYS A 203 13.61 16.69 -10.01
CA LYS A 203 14.20 17.70 -10.90
C LYS A 203 14.36 17.15 -12.32
N ASN A 204 14.35 18.00 -13.34
CA ASN A 204 14.53 17.58 -14.75
C ASN A 204 13.54 16.47 -15.17
N GLY A 205 12.30 16.51 -14.67
CA GLY A 205 11.26 15.50 -14.96
C GLY A 205 11.41 14.15 -14.25
N HIS A 206 12.49 13.92 -13.47
CA HIS A 206 12.81 12.63 -12.86
C HIS A 206 13.05 12.72 -11.35
N ILE A 207 12.94 11.57 -10.68
CA ILE A 207 13.37 11.38 -9.30
C ILE A 207 14.85 10.99 -9.28
N TYR A 208 15.63 11.62 -8.42
CA TYR A 208 17.05 11.37 -8.18
C TYR A 208 17.27 10.97 -6.72
N ALA A 209 18.04 9.91 -6.51
CA ALA A 209 18.69 9.65 -5.23
C ALA A 209 20.11 10.23 -5.27
N ILE A 210 20.42 11.14 -4.35
CA ILE A 210 21.72 11.84 -4.32
C ILE A 210 22.49 11.43 -3.08
N SER A 211 23.72 10.97 -3.29
CA SER A 211 24.62 10.57 -2.21
C SER A 211 25.26 11.76 -1.50
N SER A 212 25.77 11.56 -0.28
CA SER A 212 26.50 12.59 0.46
C SER A 212 27.77 13.08 -0.25
N ASN A 213 28.36 12.25 -1.12
CA ASN A 213 29.50 12.61 -1.97
C ASN A 213 29.13 13.22 -3.34
N GLY A 214 27.84 13.48 -3.59
CA GLY A 214 27.34 14.15 -4.79
C GLY A 214 27.19 13.24 -6.03
N THR A 215 27.13 11.92 -5.83
CA THR A 215 26.73 10.98 -6.89
C THR A 215 25.21 11.02 -7.03
N GLU A 216 24.71 11.48 -8.17
CA GLU A 216 23.28 11.50 -8.48
C GLU A 216 22.88 10.26 -9.30
N VAL A 217 21.80 9.59 -8.90
CA VAL A 217 21.22 8.44 -9.60
C VAL A 217 19.74 8.70 -9.86
N ALA A 218 19.37 8.97 -11.11
CA ALA A 218 17.96 9.01 -11.53
C ALA A 218 17.31 7.63 -11.37
N VAL A 219 16.06 7.57 -10.92
CA VAL A 219 15.26 6.35 -10.76
C VAL A 219 13.84 6.64 -11.23
N ASP A 220 13.33 5.87 -12.20
CA ASP A 220 11.91 5.91 -12.59
C ASP A 220 11.16 4.75 -11.90
N MET A 221 9.89 4.95 -11.56
CA MET A 221 9.09 4.06 -10.73
C MET A 221 8.31 3.03 -11.56
N LYS A 222 8.71 1.76 -11.48
CA LYS A 222 7.78 0.63 -11.65
C LYS A 222 7.25 0.27 -10.26
N GLY A 223 6.31 1.08 -9.79
CA GLY A 223 5.73 1.00 -8.47
C GLY A 223 4.55 0.03 -8.38
N ILE A 224 4.21 -0.36 -7.15
CA ILE A 224 3.02 -1.15 -6.81
C ILE A 224 2.42 -0.63 -5.50
N ASN A 225 1.11 -0.61 -5.37
CA ASN A 225 0.44 -0.39 -4.08
C ASN A 225 0.30 -1.71 -3.32
N TRP A 226 0.62 -1.70 -2.02
CA TRP A 226 0.39 -2.83 -1.12
C TRP A 226 -0.41 -2.35 0.11
N PHE A 227 -1.74 -2.43 0.00
CA PHE A 227 -2.66 -1.87 0.99
C PHE A 227 -2.97 -2.84 2.15
N GLY A 228 -3.62 -2.30 3.17
CA GLY A 228 -4.10 -2.97 4.37
C GLY A 228 -3.84 -2.16 5.66
N MET A 229 -2.73 -1.42 5.72
CA MET A 229 -2.28 -0.70 6.92
C MET A 229 -3.14 0.54 7.24
N GLU A 230 -3.81 1.08 6.24
CA GLU A 230 -4.84 2.12 6.31
C GLU A 230 -6.19 1.61 6.84
N THR A 231 -6.44 0.29 6.77
CA THR A 231 -7.71 -0.32 7.19
C THR A 231 -7.82 -0.59 8.68
N GLY A 232 -8.98 -1.11 9.11
CA GLY A 232 -9.22 -1.59 10.48
C GLY A 232 -8.34 -2.75 10.94
N THR A 233 -7.62 -3.45 10.05
CA THR A 233 -6.66 -4.50 10.46
C THR A 233 -5.31 -3.92 10.88
N ALA A 234 -4.98 -2.72 10.40
CA ALA A 234 -3.70 -2.04 10.63
C ALA A 234 -2.46 -2.87 10.23
N ILE A 235 -2.61 -3.79 9.27
CA ILE A 235 -1.54 -4.63 8.70
C ILE A 235 -1.58 -4.58 7.17
N PRO A 236 -0.44 -4.66 6.45
CA PRO A 236 -0.52 -4.89 5.01
C PRO A 236 -1.00 -6.33 4.79
N LEU A 237 -1.88 -6.55 3.81
CA LEU A 237 -2.53 -7.84 3.63
C LEU A 237 -1.55 -8.94 3.13
N GLY A 238 -1.97 -10.20 3.25
CA GLY A 238 -1.23 -11.38 2.81
C GLY A 238 -0.33 -12.06 3.84
N LEU A 239 -0.03 -11.44 4.99
CA LEU A 239 1.04 -11.89 5.91
C LEU A 239 0.75 -13.14 6.78
N TRP A 240 -0.38 -13.82 6.58
CA TRP A 240 -0.86 -14.90 7.44
C TRP A 240 -0.28 -16.30 7.13
N ASP A 241 0.53 -16.46 6.08
CA ASP A 241 1.23 -17.69 5.60
C ASP A 241 0.81 -18.99 6.32
N ASN A 242 -0.19 -19.69 5.81
CA ASN A 242 -0.73 -20.91 6.42
C ASN A 242 -0.65 -22.12 5.47
N ALA A 243 -1.32 -23.22 5.80
CA ALA A 243 -1.26 -24.45 5.02
C ALA A 243 -2.03 -24.40 3.68
N GLU A 244 -2.86 -23.38 3.47
CA GLU A 244 -3.77 -23.22 2.34
C GLU A 244 -3.52 -21.94 1.53
N ASN A 245 -3.21 -20.81 2.20
CA ASN A 245 -2.99 -19.51 1.55
C ASN A 245 -2.13 -18.55 2.41
N GLY A 246 -1.82 -17.38 1.85
CA GLY A 246 -1.00 -16.35 2.49
C GLY A 246 0.48 -16.51 2.19
N THR A 247 1.24 -15.49 2.54
CA THR A 247 2.67 -15.40 2.21
C THR A 247 3.42 -14.59 3.28
N THR A 248 4.70 -14.32 3.03
CA THR A 248 5.57 -13.54 3.93
C THR A 248 6.03 -12.26 3.25
N ALA A 249 6.37 -11.24 4.04
CA ALA A 249 6.95 -10.01 3.48
C ALA A 249 8.25 -10.29 2.70
N TYR A 250 9.03 -11.32 3.09
CA TYR A 250 10.22 -11.74 2.35
C TYR A 250 9.89 -12.22 0.94
N GLN A 251 8.84 -13.04 0.80
CA GLN A 251 8.43 -13.60 -0.49
C GLN A 251 7.82 -12.51 -1.36
N ILE A 252 7.02 -11.59 -0.80
CA ILE A 252 6.54 -10.38 -1.50
C ILE A 252 7.73 -9.54 -2.01
N ALA A 253 8.64 -9.12 -1.14
CA ALA A 253 9.79 -8.31 -1.57
C ALA A 253 10.69 -9.03 -2.60
N SER A 254 10.83 -10.35 -2.49
CA SER A 254 11.60 -11.16 -3.46
C SER A 254 10.88 -11.31 -4.79
N PHE A 255 9.55 -11.46 -4.78
CA PHE A 255 8.69 -11.47 -5.97
C PHE A 255 8.72 -10.13 -6.71
N LEU A 256 8.54 -9.02 -5.99
CA LEU A 256 8.57 -7.67 -6.53
C LEU A 256 9.89 -7.36 -7.24
N ALA A 257 11.02 -7.52 -6.54
CA ALA A 257 12.35 -7.31 -7.11
C ALA A 257 12.65 -8.22 -8.31
N THR A 258 12.17 -9.47 -8.29
CA THR A 258 12.35 -10.42 -9.40
C THR A 258 11.57 -10.02 -10.65
N ASN A 259 10.41 -9.36 -10.49
CA ASN A 259 9.59 -8.82 -11.58
C ASN A 259 9.86 -7.32 -11.87
N LYS A 260 11.01 -6.81 -11.38
CA LYS A 260 11.50 -5.43 -11.52
C LYS A 260 10.64 -4.33 -10.89
N PHE A 261 9.67 -4.66 -10.03
CA PHE A 261 9.02 -3.64 -9.22
C PHE A 261 10.05 -3.06 -8.24
N ASN A 262 10.32 -1.77 -8.35
CA ASN A 262 11.41 -1.10 -7.64
C ASN A 262 10.92 -0.17 -6.51
N ALA A 263 9.62 0.06 -6.40
CA ALA A 263 9.02 0.86 -5.33
C ALA A 263 7.68 0.26 -4.86
N VAL A 264 7.34 0.49 -3.58
CA VAL A 264 6.03 0.19 -3.01
C VAL A 264 5.44 1.47 -2.42
N ARG A 265 4.22 1.83 -2.81
CA ARG A 265 3.39 2.80 -2.09
C ARG A 265 2.65 2.03 -1.00
N LEU A 266 2.80 2.47 0.23
CA LEU A 266 2.18 1.90 1.43
C LEU A 266 1.11 2.87 1.94
N PRO A 267 -0.18 2.62 1.64
CA PRO A 267 -1.31 3.26 2.30
C PRO A 267 -1.24 3.16 3.83
N LEU A 268 -1.37 4.30 4.53
CA LEU A 268 -1.37 4.41 5.99
C LEU A 268 -2.63 5.14 6.51
N CYS A 269 -2.93 4.93 7.79
CA CYS A 269 -4.02 5.61 8.50
C CYS A 269 -3.46 6.60 9.53
N VAL A 270 -3.85 7.87 9.44
CA VAL A 270 -3.44 8.95 10.35
C VAL A 270 -3.71 8.57 11.80
N ASN A 271 -4.94 8.13 12.11
CA ASN A 271 -5.32 7.70 13.45
C ASN A 271 -4.46 6.52 13.98
N TRP A 272 -4.04 5.58 13.13
CA TRP A 272 -3.18 4.46 13.54
C TRP A 272 -1.72 4.86 13.76
N ILE A 273 -1.24 5.89 13.08
CA ILE A 273 0.06 6.52 13.38
C ILE A 273 0.01 7.17 14.77
N LEU A 274 -1.00 8.01 15.02
CA LEU A 274 -1.16 8.78 16.26
C LEU A 274 -1.39 7.90 17.49
N THR A 275 -2.31 6.95 17.40
CA THR A 275 -2.60 6.00 18.49
C THR A 275 -1.55 4.90 18.62
N ASN A 276 -0.70 4.74 17.59
CA ASN A 276 0.25 3.63 17.43
C ASN A 276 -0.43 2.27 17.68
N GLN A 277 -1.52 2.05 16.94
CA GLN A 277 -2.47 0.94 17.09
C GLN A 277 -1.77 -0.43 17.15
N GLU A 278 -2.28 -1.35 17.96
CA GLU A 278 -1.83 -2.75 17.90
C GLU A 278 -2.39 -3.40 16.62
N PRO A 279 -1.54 -3.93 15.72
CA PRO A 279 -2.00 -4.57 14.49
C PRO A 279 -2.84 -5.82 14.79
N GLU A 280 -3.69 -6.23 13.86
CA GLU A 280 -4.42 -7.50 13.97
C GLU A 280 -3.46 -8.70 13.83
N THR A 281 -2.81 -9.05 14.94
CA THR A 281 -1.73 -10.04 14.99
C THR A 281 -2.18 -11.46 14.64
N SER A 282 -3.48 -11.77 14.69
CA SER A 282 -4.00 -13.07 14.25
C SER A 282 -3.89 -13.30 12.74
N LEU A 283 -3.74 -12.21 11.96
CA LEU A 283 -3.53 -12.22 10.51
C LEU A 283 -2.04 -12.12 10.11
N ILE A 284 -1.10 -12.33 11.06
CA ILE A 284 0.34 -12.39 10.77
C ILE A 284 0.92 -13.71 11.30
N ASN A 285 1.44 -14.56 10.42
CA ASN A 285 2.23 -15.71 10.85
C ASN A 285 3.64 -15.24 11.25
N THR A 286 3.82 -14.97 12.54
CA THR A 286 5.10 -14.56 13.14
C THR A 286 6.15 -15.67 13.18
N ALA A 287 5.77 -16.94 12.99
CA ALA A 287 6.74 -18.05 12.87
C ALA A 287 7.38 -18.09 11.47
N GLU A 288 6.67 -17.61 10.44
CA GLU A 288 7.20 -17.48 9.07
C GLU A 288 7.72 -16.07 8.75
N ASN A 289 7.28 -15.07 9.52
CA ASN A 289 7.77 -13.69 9.47
C ASN A 289 8.62 -13.33 10.72
N ARG A 290 9.64 -14.14 11.06
CA ARG A 290 10.36 -14.05 12.37
C ARG A 290 11.07 -12.72 12.65
N ALA A 291 11.40 -11.96 11.61
CA ALA A 291 12.01 -10.64 11.71
C ALA A 291 11.00 -9.48 11.84
N ILE A 292 9.69 -9.75 11.68
CA ILE A 292 8.66 -8.71 11.77
C ILE A 292 8.24 -8.50 13.23
N SER A 293 8.27 -7.25 13.67
CA SER A 293 7.74 -6.84 14.97
C SER A 293 6.26 -6.47 14.85
N VAL A 294 5.40 -7.22 15.52
CA VAL A 294 3.94 -6.98 15.56
C VAL A 294 3.48 -6.24 16.82
N LYS A 295 4.40 -5.56 17.51
CA LYS A 295 4.12 -4.94 18.82
C LYS A 295 3.14 -3.76 18.74
N ASN A 296 3.24 -2.98 17.67
CA ASN A 296 2.40 -1.83 17.35
C ASN A 296 2.67 -1.35 15.91
N TYR A 297 1.79 -0.50 15.40
CA TYR A 297 1.79 0.03 14.04
C TYR A 297 3.16 0.52 13.58
N MET A 298 3.82 1.38 14.37
CA MET A 298 5.12 1.92 14.02
C MET A 298 6.22 0.85 13.97
N THR A 299 6.20 -0.14 14.86
CA THR A 299 7.17 -1.26 14.81
C THR A 299 6.92 -2.22 13.64
N LEU A 300 5.66 -2.39 13.23
CA LEU A 300 5.29 -3.17 12.06
C LEU A 300 5.75 -2.45 10.78
N LEU A 301 5.39 -1.18 10.61
CA LEU A 301 5.81 -0.34 9.48
C LEU A 301 7.33 -0.35 9.30
N LYS A 302 8.09 -0.12 10.38
CA LYS A 302 9.56 -0.23 10.42
C LYS A 302 10.09 -1.60 9.99
N SER A 303 9.36 -2.67 10.29
CA SER A 303 9.75 -4.03 9.90
C SER A 303 9.53 -4.25 8.39
N ILE A 304 8.39 -3.81 7.86
CA ILE A 304 8.04 -3.91 6.43
C ILE A 304 9.03 -3.11 5.57
N ILE A 305 9.32 -1.86 5.95
CA ILE A 305 10.27 -1.00 5.24
C ILE A 305 11.66 -1.67 5.14
N LYS A 306 12.13 -2.32 6.22
CA LYS A 306 13.40 -3.06 6.23
C LYS A 306 13.40 -4.29 5.32
N VAL A 307 12.26 -4.98 5.18
CA VAL A 307 12.14 -6.12 4.27
C VAL A 307 12.28 -5.66 2.82
N LEU A 308 11.67 -4.53 2.48
CA LEU A 308 11.77 -3.89 1.17
C LEU A 308 13.18 -3.33 0.91
N ALA A 309 13.80 -2.69 1.92
CA ALA A 309 15.17 -2.18 1.87
C ALA A 309 16.20 -3.28 1.55
N TYR A 310 16.04 -4.48 2.15
CA TYR A 310 16.88 -5.65 1.87
C TYR A 310 16.82 -6.12 0.40
N ARG A 311 15.79 -5.70 -0.35
CA ARG A 311 15.66 -5.95 -1.80
C ARG A 311 15.87 -4.71 -2.65
N ASN A 312 16.39 -3.61 -2.08
CA ASN A 312 16.56 -2.32 -2.76
C ASN A 312 15.25 -1.78 -3.35
N ILE A 313 14.11 -2.07 -2.70
CA ILE A 313 12.80 -1.54 -3.08
C ILE A 313 12.55 -0.24 -2.30
N GLY A 314 12.28 0.84 -3.02
CA GLY A 314 11.89 2.13 -2.45
C GLY A 314 10.52 2.09 -1.78
N VAL A 315 10.27 2.99 -0.84
CA VAL A 315 8.99 3.12 -0.14
C VAL A 315 8.47 4.55 -0.24
N LEU A 316 7.22 4.68 -0.66
CA LEU A 316 6.42 5.89 -0.56
C LEU A 316 5.37 5.67 0.55
N LEU A 317 5.35 6.54 1.56
CA LEU A 317 4.37 6.47 2.64
C LEU A 317 3.13 7.28 2.23
N SER A 318 2.02 6.62 1.89
CA SER A 318 0.80 7.32 1.49
C SER A 318 -0.04 7.66 2.72
N MET A 319 -0.35 8.94 2.91
CA MET A 319 -1.25 9.42 3.96
C MET A 319 -2.69 9.18 3.50
N HIS A 320 -3.13 7.92 3.59
CA HIS A 320 -4.21 7.40 2.77
C HIS A 320 -5.60 7.62 3.39
N THR A 321 -5.76 7.25 4.67
CA THR A 321 -7.01 7.45 5.42
C THR A 321 -6.81 8.30 6.66
N LEU A 322 -7.83 9.07 7.04
CA LEU A 322 -7.87 9.79 8.32
C LEU A 322 -8.13 8.79 9.46
N THR A 323 -9.10 7.90 9.26
CA THR A 323 -9.42 6.78 10.16
C THR A 323 -9.68 5.52 9.34
N SER A 324 -9.72 4.34 9.98
CA SER A 324 -10.03 3.07 9.31
C SER A 324 -11.41 2.97 8.64
N THR A 325 -12.25 4.01 8.75
CA THR A 325 -13.58 4.12 8.13
C THR A 325 -13.81 5.47 7.43
N ASP A 326 -12.79 6.33 7.37
CA ASP A 326 -12.84 7.68 6.80
C ASP A 326 -11.57 7.91 5.97
N SER A 327 -11.70 7.81 4.64
CA SER A 327 -10.62 8.18 3.72
C SER A 327 -10.32 9.67 3.76
N GLY A 328 -11.34 10.50 4.05
CA GLY A 328 -11.30 11.96 4.04
C GLY A 328 -11.26 12.54 2.63
N GLY A 329 -12.31 13.25 2.21
CA GLY A 329 -12.28 14.09 1.00
C GLY A 329 -11.35 15.30 1.13
N LEU A 330 -10.96 15.63 2.36
CA LEU A 330 -9.93 16.60 2.74
C LEU A 330 -8.86 15.90 3.61
N TRP A 331 -7.73 16.58 3.83
CA TRP A 331 -6.67 16.09 4.73
C TRP A 331 -7.00 16.23 6.24
N TYR A 332 -8.24 16.58 6.57
CA TYR A 332 -8.76 16.71 7.94
C TYR A 332 -10.28 16.44 7.96
N SER A 333 -10.83 16.16 9.14
CA SER A 333 -12.26 15.99 9.38
C SER A 333 -12.62 16.41 10.82
N ASP A 334 -13.89 16.29 11.21
CA ASP A 334 -14.34 16.51 12.59
C ASP A 334 -13.64 15.58 13.63
N THR A 335 -13.03 14.48 13.17
CA THR A 335 -12.35 13.49 14.02
C THR A 335 -10.83 13.65 14.01
N ILE A 336 -10.24 14.07 12.89
CA ILE A 336 -8.80 14.27 12.71
C ILE A 336 -8.56 15.71 12.28
N THR A 337 -8.07 16.55 13.18
CA THR A 337 -7.79 17.95 12.86
C THR A 337 -6.54 18.09 11.99
N GLN A 338 -6.33 19.27 11.40
CA GLN A 338 -5.09 19.61 10.70
C GLN A 338 -3.86 19.44 11.62
N ASP A 339 -3.97 19.82 12.90
CA ASP A 339 -2.89 19.63 13.88
C ASP A 339 -2.63 18.13 14.14
N ASP A 340 -3.67 17.30 14.28
CA ASP A 340 -3.53 15.84 14.43
C ASP A 340 -2.83 15.21 13.21
N PHE A 341 -3.17 15.65 12.00
CA PHE A 341 -2.51 15.17 10.77
C PHE A 341 -1.02 15.54 10.75
N LEU A 342 -0.67 16.77 11.14
CA LEU A 342 0.73 17.20 11.22
C LEU A 342 1.50 16.49 12.35
N ASP A 343 0.86 16.19 13.48
CA ASP A 343 1.45 15.35 14.56
C ASP A 343 1.72 13.91 14.08
N ALA A 344 0.95 13.39 13.11
CA ALA A 344 1.23 12.12 12.46
C ALA A 344 2.47 12.20 11.55
N ILE A 345 2.64 13.31 10.80
CA ILE A 345 3.86 13.57 10.01
C ILE A 345 5.10 13.67 10.92
N ASP A 346 5.00 14.38 12.04
CA ASP A 346 6.07 14.46 13.04
C ASP A 346 6.37 13.10 13.66
N THR A 347 5.34 12.28 13.88
CA THR A 347 5.49 10.90 14.35
C THR A 347 6.20 10.02 13.32
N LEU A 348 5.92 10.14 12.02
CA LEU A 348 6.61 9.41 10.96
C LEU A 348 8.08 9.84 10.85
N THR A 349 8.35 11.13 10.62
CA THR A 349 9.69 11.67 10.40
C THR A 349 10.62 11.39 11.58
N SER A 350 10.18 11.67 12.82
CA SER A 350 10.93 11.38 14.06
C SER A 350 11.28 9.90 14.25
N ASN A 351 10.53 9.00 13.62
CA ASN A 351 10.72 7.56 13.72
C ASN A 351 11.51 6.94 12.56
N LEU A 352 11.48 7.56 11.39
CA LEU A 352 11.86 6.94 10.12
C LEU A 352 12.95 7.70 9.35
N CYS A 353 13.20 8.98 9.64
CA CYS A 353 14.29 9.74 9.00
C CYS A 353 15.67 9.27 9.48
N SER A 354 16.21 8.22 8.85
CA SER A 354 17.55 7.68 9.17
C SER A 354 18.04 6.71 8.09
N GLU A 355 19.35 6.49 8.07
CA GLU A 355 20.07 5.46 7.29
C GLU A 355 19.42 4.06 7.39
N THR A 356 18.84 3.72 8.54
CA THR A 356 18.14 2.44 8.76
C THR A 356 16.90 2.24 7.87
N TYR A 357 16.31 3.33 7.37
CA TYR A 357 15.15 3.34 6.47
C TYR A 357 15.46 4.19 5.23
N TRP A 358 16.70 4.13 4.77
CA TRP A 358 17.24 4.90 3.63
C TRP A 358 16.38 4.84 2.38
N ASN A 359 15.60 3.77 2.19
CA ASN A 359 14.76 3.52 1.01
C ASN A 359 13.41 4.27 1.03
N ILE A 360 13.08 5.01 2.08
CA ILE A 360 11.90 5.89 2.07
C ILE A 360 12.22 7.14 1.25
N MET A 361 11.50 7.33 0.14
CA MET A 361 11.66 8.51 -0.73
C MET A 361 10.88 9.72 -0.24
N GLY A 362 9.86 9.51 0.59
CA GLY A 362 9.09 10.55 1.25
C GLY A 362 7.66 10.13 1.56
N ILE A 363 6.77 11.12 1.62
CA ILE A 363 5.33 10.90 1.79
C ILE A 363 4.58 11.31 0.53
N ASP A 364 3.51 10.58 0.25
CA ASP A 364 2.37 11.10 -0.48
C ASP A 364 1.48 11.80 0.55
N VAL A 365 1.26 13.09 0.31
CA VAL A 365 0.80 14.04 1.34
C VAL A 365 -0.66 13.83 1.73
N LYS A 366 -1.50 13.32 0.83
CA LYS A 366 -2.89 12.91 1.06
C LYS A 366 -3.44 12.20 -0.18
N ASN A 367 -3.92 10.97 0.01
CA ASN A 367 -4.64 10.21 -1.02
C ASN A 367 -5.99 10.85 -1.37
N GLU A 368 -6.32 10.93 -2.65
CA GLU A 368 -7.62 11.27 -3.22
C GLU A 368 -8.40 12.42 -2.53
N PRO A 369 -7.90 13.68 -2.56
CA PRO A 369 -8.60 14.89 -2.07
C PRO A 369 -9.87 15.25 -2.87
N SER A 370 -10.94 14.47 -2.74
CA SER A 370 -12.17 14.58 -3.54
C SER A 370 -13.06 15.79 -3.22
N GLU A 371 -12.88 16.44 -2.06
CA GLU A 371 -13.68 17.58 -1.61
C GLU A 371 -12.85 18.89 -1.50
N ALA A 372 -11.61 18.85 -1.99
CA ALA A 372 -10.66 19.94 -1.93
C ALA A 372 -10.80 20.95 -3.09
N THR A 373 -10.30 22.16 -2.87
CA THR A 373 -10.06 23.17 -3.91
C THR A 373 -8.56 23.42 -4.08
N TRP A 374 -8.14 24.17 -5.10
CA TRP A 374 -6.72 24.40 -5.38
C TRP A 374 -6.42 25.89 -5.66
N GLY A 375 -5.55 26.49 -4.84
CA GLY A 375 -5.02 27.84 -5.06
C GLY A 375 -5.99 29.00 -4.78
N ASP A 376 -7.20 28.71 -4.26
CA ASP A 376 -8.23 29.73 -3.98
C ASP A 376 -8.08 30.42 -2.61
N GLY A 377 -7.21 29.90 -1.73
CA GLY A 377 -6.97 30.42 -0.38
C GLY A 377 -8.14 30.24 0.60
N THR A 378 -9.07 29.34 0.32
CA THR A 378 -10.15 28.94 1.24
C THR A 378 -9.68 27.87 2.24
N ASP A 379 -10.53 27.51 3.21
CA ASP A 379 -10.19 26.48 4.19
C ASP A 379 -9.96 25.10 3.53
N THR A 380 -10.58 24.84 2.36
CA THR A 380 -10.46 23.60 1.57
C THR A 380 -9.29 23.60 0.58
N ASP A 381 -8.48 24.67 0.54
CA ASP A 381 -7.37 24.81 -0.41
C ASP A 381 -6.25 23.78 -0.13
N PHE A 382 -6.21 22.74 -0.97
CA PHE A 382 -5.22 21.69 -0.88
C PHE A 382 -3.85 22.09 -1.46
N HIS A 383 -3.73 23.15 -2.27
CA HIS A 383 -2.41 23.71 -2.59
C HIS A 383 -1.72 24.21 -1.32
N ALA A 384 -2.45 24.96 -0.50
CA ALA A 384 -1.98 25.42 0.81
C ALA A 384 -1.82 24.26 1.81
N GLY A 385 -2.74 23.28 1.80
CA GLY A 385 -2.68 22.07 2.62
C GLY A 385 -1.46 21.20 2.33
N ALA A 386 -1.28 20.76 1.09
CA ALA A 386 -0.16 19.97 0.61
C ALA A 386 1.18 20.66 0.91
N LYS A 387 1.28 21.98 0.70
CA LYS A 387 2.46 22.75 1.10
C LYS A 387 2.72 22.70 2.60
N THR A 388 1.69 22.85 3.43
CA THR A 388 1.82 22.83 4.90
C THR A 388 2.27 21.45 5.41
N ILE A 389 1.71 20.37 4.85
CA ILE A 389 2.08 18.99 5.17
C ILE A 389 3.52 18.69 4.75
N ALA A 390 3.88 19.03 3.51
CA ALA A 390 5.22 18.78 2.97
C ALA A 390 6.30 19.63 3.66
N ASP A 391 6.03 20.90 3.98
CA ASP A 391 6.98 21.74 4.71
C ASP A 391 7.21 21.19 6.13
N ARG A 392 6.18 20.69 6.83
CA ARG A 392 6.33 19.98 8.12
C ARG A 392 7.15 18.71 7.98
N MET A 393 6.90 17.91 6.93
CA MET A 393 7.69 16.72 6.64
C MET A 393 9.17 17.07 6.42
N LEU A 394 9.47 18.13 5.66
CA LEU A 394 10.84 18.56 5.35
C LEU A 394 11.57 19.12 6.58
N ASP A 395 10.87 19.79 7.51
CA ASP A 395 11.42 20.20 8.80
C ASP A 395 11.85 18.98 9.65
N GLY A 396 11.10 17.88 9.58
CA GLY A 396 11.42 16.61 10.25
C GLY A 396 12.41 15.72 9.48
N CYS A 397 12.45 15.80 8.15
CA CYS A 397 13.31 15.02 7.27
C CYS A 397 13.58 15.73 5.92
N SER A 398 14.64 16.54 5.87
CA SER A 398 15.03 17.29 4.66
C SER A 398 15.37 16.40 3.45
N ASN A 399 15.69 15.12 3.68
CA ASN A 399 16.07 14.15 2.65
C ASN A 399 14.89 13.58 1.85
N TRP A 400 13.66 13.75 2.33
CA TRP A 400 12.44 13.24 1.68
C TRP A 400 11.88 14.22 0.65
N MET A 401 10.90 13.76 -0.14
CA MET A 401 10.09 14.55 -1.08
C MET A 401 8.60 14.48 -0.72
N GLY A 402 7.82 15.49 -1.12
CA GLY A 402 6.36 15.45 -1.04
C GLY A 402 5.77 15.08 -2.40
N PHE A 403 5.05 13.97 -2.44
CA PHE A 403 4.27 13.51 -3.59
C PHE A 403 2.85 14.06 -3.43
N VAL A 404 2.34 14.73 -4.46
CA VAL A 404 1.09 15.49 -4.37
C VAL A 404 0.16 15.11 -5.51
N GLU A 405 -0.95 14.52 -5.12
CA GLU A 405 -2.09 14.19 -5.98
C GLU A 405 -2.90 15.45 -6.33
N GLY A 406 -3.86 15.31 -7.24
CA GLY A 406 -4.80 16.37 -7.60
C GLY A 406 -6.01 16.49 -6.67
N ILE A 407 -7.00 17.27 -7.11
CA ILE A 407 -8.35 17.36 -6.50
C ILE A 407 -9.37 16.61 -7.38
N ASN A 408 -10.65 16.92 -7.23
CA ASN A 408 -11.73 16.45 -8.11
C ASN A 408 -12.64 17.61 -8.54
N ALA A 409 -12.87 17.77 -9.85
CA ALA A 409 -13.87 18.68 -10.40
C ALA A 409 -14.50 18.16 -11.70
N ASP A 410 -15.56 18.85 -12.14
CA ASP A 410 -16.28 18.64 -13.41
C ASP A 410 -15.57 19.40 -14.55
N HIS A 411 -15.20 18.70 -15.61
CA HIS A 411 -14.46 19.25 -16.75
C HIS A 411 -15.09 18.89 -18.10
N THR A 412 -14.82 19.70 -19.13
CA THR A 412 -15.17 19.41 -20.52
C THR A 412 -13.92 19.51 -21.39
N VAL A 413 -13.54 18.42 -22.06
CA VAL A 413 -12.39 18.37 -22.98
C VAL A 413 -12.86 18.09 -24.41
N THR A 414 -12.40 18.90 -25.37
CA THR A 414 -12.67 18.67 -26.80
C THR A 414 -11.61 17.75 -27.40
N ILE A 415 -11.97 16.52 -27.77
CA ILE A 415 -11.07 15.54 -28.40
C ILE A 415 -11.58 15.24 -29.81
N ASP A 416 -10.73 15.41 -30.82
CA ASP A 416 -11.05 15.26 -32.26
C ASP A 416 -12.32 16.01 -32.74
N GLY A 417 -12.68 17.10 -32.05
CA GLY A 417 -13.86 17.91 -32.35
C GLY A 417 -15.18 17.41 -31.73
N THR A 418 -15.10 16.44 -30.83
CA THR A 418 -16.19 16.03 -29.94
C THR A 418 -15.89 16.50 -28.53
N ASP A 419 -16.87 17.13 -27.88
CA ASP A 419 -16.77 17.55 -26.48
C ASP A 419 -17.13 16.36 -25.57
N TYR A 420 -16.28 16.09 -24.58
CA TYR A 420 -16.49 15.09 -23.55
C TYR A 420 -16.57 15.78 -22.19
N ASP A 421 -17.76 15.76 -21.58
CA ASP A 421 -17.93 16.09 -20.17
C ASP A 421 -17.44 14.89 -19.33
N TYR A 422 -16.64 15.17 -18.31
CA TYR A 422 -16.05 14.16 -17.44
C TYR A 422 -15.82 14.71 -16.02
N TYR A 423 -15.65 13.78 -15.08
CA TYR A 423 -15.17 14.09 -13.73
C TYR A 423 -13.69 13.70 -13.65
N ASP A 424 -12.86 14.52 -13.03
CA ASP A 424 -11.52 14.07 -12.66
C ASP A 424 -11.62 12.76 -11.85
N TRP A 425 -10.63 11.88 -12.01
CA TRP A 425 -10.38 10.89 -10.97
C TRP A 425 -10.12 11.61 -9.64
N TYR A 426 -10.57 11.07 -8.52
CA TYR A 426 -10.16 11.61 -7.23
C TYR A 426 -8.63 11.54 -7.13
N GLY A 427 -7.97 12.60 -6.67
CA GLY A 427 -6.51 12.69 -6.74
C GLY A 427 -5.97 12.94 -8.15
N GLY A 428 -6.81 13.21 -9.14
CA GLY A 428 -6.42 13.35 -10.55
C GLY A 428 -6.32 14.80 -11.04
N GLY A 429 -7.18 15.71 -10.58
CA GLY A 429 -7.30 17.06 -11.13
C GLY A 429 -6.17 17.99 -10.68
N LEU A 430 -5.26 18.36 -11.59
CA LEU A 430 -4.16 19.30 -11.35
C LEU A 430 -4.17 20.51 -12.30
N GLN A 431 -5.27 20.74 -13.02
CA GLN A 431 -5.47 21.82 -13.99
C GLN A 431 -5.03 23.19 -13.44
N ASP A 432 -5.47 23.52 -12.23
CA ASP A 432 -5.17 24.79 -11.56
C ASP A 432 -3.69 24.93 -11.13
N ALA A 433 -2.90 23.85 -11.15
CA ALA A 433 -1.45 23.93 -10.92
C ALA A 433 -0.69 24.65 -12.06
N ALA A 434 -1.33 24.89 -13.22
CA ALA A 434 -0.80 25.75 -14.27
C ALA A 434 -0.67 27.22 -13.82
N ASP A 435 -1.69 27.74 -13.12
CA ASP A 435 -1.72 29.11 -12.60
C ASP A 435 -1.20 29.20 -11.15
N TYR A 436 -1.36 28.12 -10.38
CA TYR A 436 -0.94 27.98 -8.98
C TYR A 436 0.01 26.79 -8.80
N PRO A 437 1.24 26.85 -9.34
CA PRO A 437 2.21 25.77 -9.19
C PRO A 437 2.64 25.60 -7.73
N LEU A 438 2.91 24.37 -7.33
CA LEU A 438 3.28 24.04 -5.96
C LEU A 438 4.79 24.24 -5.70
N THR A 439 5.14 24.78 -4.53
CA THR A 439 6.54 24.90 -4.09
C THR A 439 6.66 24.68 -2.59
N PHE A 440 7.70 23.95 -2.17
CA PHE A 440 7.99 23.67 -0.76
C PHE A 440 9.10 24.58 -0.19
N SER A 441 9.34 24.49 1.11
CA SER A 441 10.41 25.21 1.83
C SER A 441 11.81 24.88 1.30
N THR A 442 11.96 23.68 0.73
CA THR A 442 13.18 23.18 0.10
C THR A 442 12.93 22.96 -1.39
N ALA A 443 13.89 23.39 -2.23
CA ALA A 443 13.82 23.22 -3.68
C ALA A 443 13.94 21.74 -4.09
N ASP A 444 13.46 21.41 -5.29
CA ASP A 444 13.54 20.08 -5.89
C ASP A 444 12.86 18.98 -5.04
N LYS A 445 11.80 19.31 -4.28
CA LYS A 445 11.07 18.38 -3.38
C LYS A 445 9.62 18.08 -3.78
N VAL A 446 9.11 18.68 -4.84
CA VAL A 446 7.73 18.48 -5.33
C VAL A 446 7.71 17.36 -6.37
N VAL A 447 6.93 16.31 -6.14
CA VAL A 447 6.56 15.32 -7.17
C VAL A 447 5.05 15.44 -7.38
N TYR A 448 4.60 15.58 -8.62
CA TYR A 448 3.17 15.47 -8.93
C TYR A 448 2.83 13.98 -9.14
N ALA A 449 1.84 13.50 -8.39
CA ALA A 449 1.49 12.08 -8.30
C ALA A 449 0.01 11.79 -8.65
N PRO A 450 -0.59 12.38 -9.70
CA PRO A 450 -2.02 12.25 -9.95
C PRO A 450 -2.50 10.81 -10.15
N HIS A 451 -3.76 10.56 -9.83
CA HIS A 451 -4.43 9.28 -10.07
C HIS A 451 -5.10 9.24 -11.44
N TYR A 452 -5.04 8.08 -12.11
CA TYR A 452 -5.76 7.86 -13.36
C TYR A 452 -6.16 6.40 -13.55
N TYR A 453 -7.47 6.14 -13.63
CA TYR A 453 -8.01 4.78 -13.66
C TYR A 453 -8.64 4.38 -15.00
N THR A 454 -9.27 3.20 -14.98
CA THR A 454 -9.88 2.51 -16.11
C THR A 454 -11.40 2.39 -15.91
N PRO A 455 -12.17 1.94 -16.93
CA PRO A 455 -13.61 1.75 -16.82
C PRO A 455 -14.10 0.89 -15.65
N ALA A 456 -13.26 0.00 -15.11
CA ALA A 456 -13.63 -0.85 -13.98
C ALA A 456 -13.87 -0.05 -12.69
N VAL A 457 -13.17 1.06 -12.49
CA VAL A 457 -13.43 2.01 -11.39
C VAL A 457 -14.66 2.85 -11.73
N TYR A 458 -14.67 3.48 -12.91
CA TYR A 458 -15.83 4.20 -13.44
C TYR A 458 -15.76 4.29 -14.97
N PRO A 459 -16.82 3.90 -15.72
CA PRO A 459 -16.83 3.95 -17.18
C PRO A 459 -17.07 5.39 -17.66
N GLN A 460 -16.00 6.19 -17.69
CA GLN A 460 -16.01 7.54 -18.25
C GLN A 460 -16.43 7.49 -19.74
N ALA A 461 -17.28 8.42 -20.18
CA ALA A 461 -17.84 8.40 -21.54
C ALA A 461 -16.77 8.49 -22.65
N TYR A 462 -15.62 9.12 -22.39
CA TYR A 462 -14.52 9.20 -23.34
C TYR A 462 -13.88 7.84 -23.68
N PHE A 463 -14.09 6.78 -22.90
CA PHE A 463 -13.60 5.44 -23.24
C PHE A 463 -14.39 4.75 -24.38
N TYR A 464 -15.56 5.26 -24.78
CA TYR A 464 -16.50 4.59 -25.68
C TYR A 464 -17.03 5.49 -26.80
N ASP A 465 -17.61 4.91 -27.86
CA ASP A 465 -18.36 5.65 -28.88
C ASP A 465 -19.87 5.56 -28.63
N GLY A 466 -20.38 6.48 -27.81
CA GLY A 466 -21.79 6.52 -27.40
C GLY A 466 -22.16 5.51 -26.31
N GLY A 467 -23.46 5.22 -26.24
CA GLY A 467 -24.11 4.52 -25.12
C GLY A 467 -25.01 5.46 -24.31
N THR A 468 -25.70 4.91 -23.31
CA THR A 468 -26.57 5.66 -22.38
C THR A 468 -26.19 5.30 -20.95
N GLN A 469 -25.75 6.28 -20.17
CA GLN A 469 -25.38 6.08 -18.78
C GLN A 469 -26.61 6.01 -17.86
N ASP A 470 -26.62 5.06 -16.93
CA ASP A 470 -27.64 4.92 -15.89
C ASP A 470 -27.29 5.69 -14.61
N SER A 471 -28.17 5.68 -13.61
CA SER A 471 -27.96 6.39 -12.34
C SER A 471 -26.87 5.80 -11.44
N ASN A 472 -26.33 4.63 -11.77
CA ASN A 472 -25.19 4.01 -11.09
C ASN A 472 -23.89 4.26 -11.87
N GLY A 473 -23.92 5.02 -12.97
CA GLY A 473 -22.78 5.25 -13.85
C GLY A 473 -22.57 4.17 -14.93
N ALA A 474 -23.36 3.10 -14.96
CA ALA A 474 -23.18 2.04 -15.95
C ALA A 474 -23.64 2.50 -17.34
N ILE A 475 -22.83 2.29 -18.38
CA ILE A 475 -23.16 2.69 -19.75
C ILE A 475 -23.78 1.49 -20.49
N ALA A 476 -25.06 1.56 -20.80
CA ALA A 476 -25.73 0.61 -21.69
C ALA A 476 -25.49 0.96 -23.17
N ASP A 477 -25.52 -0.03 -24.06
CA ASP A 477 -25.35 0.13 -25.51
C ASP A 477 -24.05 0.88 -25.93
N TYR A 478 -22.99 0.77 -25.11
CA TYR A 478 -21.66 1.32 -25.42
C TYR A 478 -21.04 0.64 -26.64
N VAL A 479 -20.15 1.35 -27.34
CA VAL A 479 -19.33 0.80 -28.41
C VAL A 479 -17.86 0.92 -28.04
N GLU A 480 -17.15 -0.20 -27.99
CA GLU A 480 -15.70 -0.21 -27.79
C GLU A 480 -14.98 0.35 -29.02
N ILE A 481 -13.97 1.18 -28.76
CA ILE A 481 -13.16 1.85 -29.79
C ILE A 481 -11.80 1.15 -29.99
N ASP A 482 -11.15 1.42 -31.11
CA ASP A 482 -9.82 0.88 -31.42
C ASP A 482 -8.71 1.52 -30.57
N ASN A 483 -7.55 0.85 -30.47
CA ASN A 483 -6.46 1.29 -29.60
C ASN A 483 -5.89 2.68 -29.97
N ALA A 484 -5.92 3.09 -31.24
CA ALA A 484 -5.37 4.40 -31.62
C ALA A 484 -6.30 5.52 -31.14
N THR A 485 -7.61 5.36 -31.31
CA THR A 485 -8.62 6.29 -30.77
C THR A 485 -8.60 6.27 -29.24
N LEU A 486 -8.57 5.09 -28.61
CA LEU A 486 -8.54 4.94 -27.15
C LEU A 486 -7.31 5.60 -26.53
N LYS A 487 -6.11 5.36 -27.10
CA LYS A 487 -4.85 6.00 -26.65
C LYS A 487 -4.88 7.51 -26.84
N THR A 488 -5.44 7.99 -27.96
CA THR A 488 -5.58 9.42 -28.23
C THR A 488 -6.44 10.08 -27.15
N ARG A 489 -7.58 9.46 -26.80
CA ARG A 489 -8.46 9.98 -25.74
C ARG A 489 -7.82 9.94 -24.36
N ILE A 490 -7.21 8.81 -23.96
CA ILE A 490 -6.45 8.69 -22.70
C ILE A 490 -5.34 9.74 -22.62
N LYS A 491 -4.57 9.93 -23.70
CA LYS A 491 -3.51 10.95 -23.74
C LYS A 491 -4.08 12.37 -23.64
N SER A 492 -5.22 12.65 -24.26
CA SER A 492 -5.88 13.95 -24.21
C SER A 492 -6.46 14.25 -22.82
N THR A 493 -7.14 13.31 -22.17
CA THR A 493 -7.66 13.50 -20.81
C THR A 493 -6.54 13.62 -19.78
N MET A 494 -5.51 12.76 -19.85
CA MET A 494 -4.32 12.92 -19.00
C MET A 494 -3.64 14.28 -19.22
N ALA A 495 -3.52 14.74 -20.47
CA ALA A 495 -2.91 16.04 -20.78
C ALA A 495 -3.74 17.23 -20.28
N ASP A 496 -5.07 17.13 -20.33
CA ASP A 496 -6.01 18.11 -19.77
C ASP A 496 -5.89 18.17 -18.24
N MET A 497 -5.97 17.01 -17.57
CA MET A 497 -5.95 16.90 -16.11
C MET A 497 -4.61 17.32 -15.47
N PHE A 498 -3.48 16.86 -16.01
CA PHE A 498 -2.17 17.01 -15.34
C PHE A 498 -0.93 16.93 -16.24
N GLY A 499 -1.02 16.35 -17.44
CA GLY A 499 0.14 15.97 -18.25
C GLY A 499 1.01 17.15 -18.70
N PHE A 500 0.44 18.36 -18.79
CA PHE A 500 1.17 19.60 -19.06
C PHE A 500 2.25 19.92 -18.01
N LEU A 501 2.14 19.39 -16.78
CA LEU A 501 3.14 19.58 -15.72
C LEU A 501 4.50 18.91 -16.05
N ALA A 502 4.54 18.02 -17.04
CA ALA A 502 5.79 17.44 -17.54
C ALA A 502 6.45 18.28 -18.66
N ASP A 503 5.74 19.23 -19.29
CA ASP A 503 6.22 19.91 -20.51
C ASP A 503 7.51 20.73 -20.28
N ASP A 504 7.68 21.34 -19.10
CA ASP A 504 8.88 22.11 -18.76
C ASP A 504 9.97 21.28 -18.07
N ASN A 505 9.67 20.03 -17.73
CA ASN A 505 10.52 19.10 -16.98
C ASN A 505 11.05 19.69 -15.65
N SER A 506 10.32 20.59 -14.99
CA SER A 506 10.72 21.16 -13.70
C SER A 506 10.68 20.11 -12.58
N SER A 507 9.49 19.55 -12.33
CA SER A 507 9.24 18.48 -11.35
C SER A 507 9.01 17.14 -12.05
N ALA A 508 9.23 16.05 -11.33
CA ALA A 508 8.78 14.73 -11.75
C ALA A 508 7.25 14.63 -11.71
N VAL A 509 6.69 14.00 -12.75
CA VAL A 509 5.28 13.56 -12.83
C VAL A 509 5.28 12.04 -12.91
N LEU A 510 4.41 11.40 -12.13
CA LEU A 510 4.14 9.95 -12.17
C LEU A 510 2.70 9.69 -11.76
N LEU A 511 2.16 8.49 -12.04
CA LEU A 511 0.82 8.15 -11.56
C LEU A 511 0.89 7.61 -10.11
N GLY A 512 0.23 8.28 -9.17
CA GLY A 512 0.16 7.86 -7.75
C GLY A 512 -0.59 6.53 -7.60
N GLU A 513 -1.66 6.38 -8.38
CA GLU A 513 -2.37 5.14 -8.64
C GLU A 513 -2.84 5.08 -10.09
N PHE A 514 -2.73 3.88 -10.67
CA PHE A 514 -3.39 3.55 -11.93
C PHE A 514 -3.64 2.03 -12.02
N GLY A 515 -4.70 1.63 -12.71
CA GLY A 515 -5.01 0.20 -12.88
C GLY A 515 -6.51 -0.09 -12.96
N GLY A 516 -6.85 -1.35 -12.75
CA GLY A 516 -8.18 -1.89 -12.95
C GLY A 516 -8.20 -3.41 -12.96
N LEU A 517 -9.32 -3.96 -13.40
CA LEU A 517 -9.39 -5.34 -13.86
C LEU A 517 -8.53 -5.50 -15.12
N TYR A 518 -7.86 -6.63 -15.25
CA TYR A 518 -6.90 -6.88 -16.33
C TYR A 518 -7.12 -8.22 -17.00
N SER A 519 -6.97 -9.34 -16.29
CA SER A 519 -7.23 -10.69 -16.82
C SER A 519 -8.70 -11.09 -16.71
N SER A 520 -9.45 -10.46 -15.81
CA SER A 520 -10.88 -10.71 -15.58
C SER A 520 -11.80 -9.76 -16.35
N ASP A 521 -11.25 -8.89 -17.20
CA ASP A 521 -12.01 -7.95 -18.02
C ASP A 521 -13.00 -8.68 -18.96
N LEU A 522 -14.28 -8.37 -18.84
CA LEU A 522 -15.38 -8.98 -19.61
C LEU A 522 -15.82 -8.15 -20.82
N HIS A 523 -15.15 -7.02 -21.07
CA HIS A 523 -15.35 -6.27 -22.32
C HIS A 523 -14.97 -7.15 -23.52
N PRO A 524 -15.82 -7.28 -24.56
CA PRO A 524 -15.51 -8.04 -25.77
C PRO A 524 -14.15 -7.75 -26.43
N GLU A 525 -13.71 -6.49 -26.46
CA GLU A 525 -12.38 -6.07 -26.96
C GLU A 525 -11.40 -5.75 -25.82
N LEU A 526 -11.70 -6.14 -24.56
CA LEU A 526 -10.84 -5.96 -23.38
C LEU A 526 -10.47 -4.48 -23.09
N THR A 527 -11.43 -3.56 -23.20
CA THR A 527 -11.18 -2.12 -22.99
C THR A 527 -10.54 -1.77 -21.64
N THR A 528 -10.88 -2.44 -20.53
CA THR A 528 -10.26 -2.15 -19.21
C THR A 528 -8.78 -2.53 -19.22
N GLN A 529 -8.46 -3.72 -19.73
CA GLN A 529 -7.08 -4.19 -19.89
C GLN A 529 -6.29 -3.22 -20.77
N ARG A 530 -6.87 -2.85 -21.93
CA ARG A 530 -6.27 -1.92 -22.89
C ARG A 530 -6.07 -0.53 -22.30
N CYS A 531 -6.98 0.00 -21.50
CA CYS A 531 -6.78 1.28 -20.82
C CYS A 531 -5.55 1.26 -19.89
N THR A 532 -5.31 0.15 -19.20
CA THR A 532 -4.09 -0.02 -18.37
C THR A 532 -2.83 -0.05 -19.22
N GLU A 533 -2.83 -0.83 -20.32
CA GLU A 533 -1.72 -0.93 -21.26
C GLU A 533 -1.37 0.43 -21.89
N LEU A 534 -2.37 1.12 -22.43
CA LEU A 534 -2.21 2.40 -23.10
C LEU A 534 -1.81 3.52 -22.13
N SER A 535 -2.21 3.45 -20.86
CA SER A 535 -1.72 4.36 -19.82
C SER A 535 -0.23 4.18 -19.57
N MET A 536 0.28 2.94 -19.50
CA MET A 536 1.73 2.68 -19.41
C MET A 536 2.47 3.15 -20.67
N GLU A 537 1.90 2.96 -21.87
CA GLU A 537 2.49 3.51 -23.10
C GLU A 537 2.59 5.04 -23.05
N VAL A 538 1.57 5.74 -22.53
CA VAL A 538 1.57 7.21 -22.38
C VAL A 538 2.63 7.67 -21.35
N ILE A 539 2.79 6.97 -20.22
CA ILE A 539 3.86 7.23 -19.24
C ILE A 539 5.24 7.14 -19.91
N VAL A 540 5.51 6.04 -20.62
CA VAL A 540 6.82 5.79 -21.26
C VAL A 540 7.08 6.75 -22.43
N GLU A 541 6.09 7.03 -23.27
CA GLU A 541 6.24 7.92 -24.44
C GLU A 541 6.51 9.38 -24.08
N ASN A 542 5.94 9.86 -22.97
CA ASN A 542 6.18 11.24 -22.50
C ASN A 542 7.39 11.33 -21.54
N GLY A 543 8.06 10.22 -21.23
CA GLY A 543 9.26 10.21 -20.38
C GLY A 543 9.00 10.51 -18.91
N TRP A 544 7.79 10.27 -18.43
CA TRP A 544 7.39 10.49 -17.02
C TRP A 544 8.15 9.56 -16.07
N ALA A 545 8.20 9.93 -14.79
CA ALA A 545 8.94 9.21 -13.75
C ALA A 545 8.27 7.89 -13.30
N GLY A 546 7.34 7.34 -14.09
CA GLY A 546 6.70 6.05 -13.88
C GLY A 546 5.31 6.14 -13.24
N GLY A 547 5.02 5.23 -12.31
CA GLY A 547 3.79 5.23 -11.52
C GLY A 547 3.65 3.99 -10.63
N PHE A 548 2.63 3.95 -9.78
CA PHE A 548 2.31 2.81 -8.92
C PHE A 548 1.02 2.13 -9.37
N VAL A 549 1.13 0.85 -9.73
CA VAL A 549 -0.02 0.04 -10.11
C VAL A 549 -0.92 -0.17 -8.89
N TRP A 550 -2.24 -0.03 -9.05
CA TRP A 550 -3.22 -0.50 -8.09
C TRP A 550 -3.76 -1.87 -8.54
N SER A 551 -3.51 -2.98 -7.84
CA SER A 551 -2.57 -3.13 -6.71
C SER A 551 -1.96 -4.55 -6.66
N LEU A 552 -1.09 -4.79 -5.67
CA LEU A 552 -0.56 -6.13 -5.39
C LEU A 552 -1.68 -7.10 -4.95
N ASN A 553 -2.65 -6.58 -4.22
CA ASN A 553 -3.62 -7.32 -3.43
C ASN A 553 -4.77 -7.86 -4.31
N PRO A 554 -5.13 -9.15 -4.25
CA PRO A 554 -6.33 -9.67 -4.91
C PRO A 554 -7.62 -9.02 -4.40
N GLU A 555 -7.64 -8.53 -3.15
CA GLU A 555 -8.83 -7.95 -2.51
C GLU A 555 -9.22 -6.57 -3.07
N SER A 556 -8.44 -5.99 -3.99
CA SER A 556 -8.76 -4.73 -4.68
C SER A 556 -10.11 -4.82 -5.39
N ALA A 557 -11.07 -3.95 -5.07
CA ALA A 557 -12.45 -4.08 -5.55
C ALA A 557 -12.89 -2.95 -6.49
N TYR A 558 -13.36 -3.35 -7.67
CA TYR A 558 -13.82 -2.49 -8.76
C TYR A 558 -15.32 -2.63 -8.99
N GLN A 559 -15.95 -1.60 -9.54
CA GLN A 559 -17.40 -1.40 -9.53
C GLN A 559 -18.08 -1.77 -10.85
N PHE A 560 -17.34 -1.93 -11.95
CA PHE A 560 -17.90 -2.22 -13.27
C PHE A 560 -17.14 -3.33 -13.99
N ASN A 561 -17.88 -4.31 -14.54
CA ASN A 561 -17.31 -5.33 -15.43
C ASN A 561 -18.39 -6.06 -16.27
N PRO A 562 -18.56 -5.73 -17.57
CA PRO A 562 -17.99 -4.60 -18.29
C PRO A 562 -18.76 -3.29 -17.96
N ALA A 563 -18.63 -2.25 -18.80
CA ALA A 563 -19.20 -0.91 -18.56
C ALA A 563 -20.73 -0.86 -18.29
N ASP A 564 -21.50 -1.83 -18.79
CA ASP A 564 -22.95 -1.93 -18.60
C ASP A 564 -23.36 -2.60 -17.28
N THR A 565 -22.41 -3.17 -16.54
CA THR A 565 -22.66 -4.06 -15.40
C THR A 565 -22.00 -3.53 -14.14
N TYR A 566 -22.77 -2.74 -13.39
CA TYR A 566 -22.40 -2.32 -12.03
C TYR A 566 -22.46 -3.50 -11.04
N GLY A 567 -21.44 -3.62 -10.18
CA GLY A 567 -21.28 -4.74 -9.26
C GLY A 567 -20.11 -4.58 -8.29
N THR A 568 -19.44 -5.69 -7.98
CA THR A 568 -18.20 -5.69 -7.21
C THR A 568 -17.35 -6.86 -7.71
N PHE A 569 -16.21 -6.52 -8.28
CA PHE A 569 -15.27 -7.44 -8.93
C PHE A 569 -13.90 -7.24 -8.31
N THR A 570 -13.11 -8.31 -8.11
CA THR A 570 -11.83 -8.21 -7.40
C THR A 570 -10.70 -8.79 -8.22
N GLU A 571 -9.60 -8.05 -8.35
CA GLU A 571 -8.39 -8.48 -9.06
C GLU A 571 -7.14 -7.69 -8.63
N GLY A 572 -6.02 -8.39 -8.45
CA GLY A 572 -4.70 -7.81 -8.22
C GLY A 572 -3.60 -8.57 -8.97
N ILE A 573 -2.35 -8.17 -8.76
CA ILE A 573 -1.19 -8.88 -9.32
C ILE A 573 -1.04 -10.29 -8.70
N LEU A 574 -1.47 -10.47 -7.46
CA LEU A 574 -1.60 -11.79 -6.84
C LEU A 574 -3.05 -12.29 -6.94
N GLU A 575 -3.20 -13.62 -6.99
CA GLU A 575 -4.47 -14.32 -6.87
C GLU A 575 -4.90 -14.42 -5.39
N ASP A 576 -6.16 -14.77 -5.11
CA ASP A 576 -6.76 -14.93 -3.76
C ASP A 576 -5.94 -15.79 -2.77
N ASP A 577 -5.07 -16.67 -3.28
CA ASP A 577 -4.22 -17.53 -2.45
C ASP A 577 -2.97 -16.82 -1.88
N TRP A 578 -2.63 -15.61 -2.36
CA TRP A 578 -1.38 -14.87 -2.09
C TRP A 578 -0.07 -15.64 -2.38
N LEU A 579 -0.18 -16.79 -3.05
CA LEU A 579 0.89 -17.73 -3.39
C LEU A 579 1.09 -17.89 -4.91
N THR A 580 0.14 -17.41 -5.70
CA THR A 580 0.14 -17.42 -7.16
C THR A 580 0.02 -15.99 -7.66
N ALA A 581 0.85 -15.61 -8.62
CA ALA A 581 0.70 -14.37 -9.34
C ALA A 581 -0.21 -14.56 -10.56
N ASN A 582 -1.09 -13.58 -10.78
CA ASN A 582 -1.87 -13.46 -11.99
C ASN A 582 -0.94 -13.24 -13.18
N SER A 583 -0.64 -14.33 -13.88
CA SER A 583 0.40 -14.35 -14.92
C SER A 583 0.07 -13.48 -16.14
N VAL A 584 -1.20 -13.13 -16.36
CA VAL A 584 -1.64 -12.24 -17.44
C VAL A 584 -1.41 -10.79 -17.02
N PHE A 585 -1.91 -10.40 -15.85
CA PHE A 585 -1.73 -9.05 -15.29
C PHE A 585 -0.25 -8.73 -15.06
N LEU A 586 0.49 -9.61 -14.40
CA LEU A 586 1.93 -9.46 -14.15
C LEU A 586 2.74 -9.30 -15.45
N LYS A 587 2.36 -10.00 -16.51
CA LYS A 587 2.99 -9.85 -17.82
C LYS A 587 2.62 -8.50 -18.46
N GLY A 588 1.39 -8.02 -18.31
CA GLY A 588 0.99 -6.67 -18.72
C GLY A 588 1.93 -5.59 -18.17
N MET A 589 2.27 -5.72 -16.89
CA MET A 589 3.15 -4.78 -16.19
C MET A 589 4.59 -4.75 -16.71
N THR A 590 4.98 -5.59 -17.69
CA THR A 590 6.25 -5.39 -18.41
C THR A 590 6.23 -4.17 -19.33
N GLY A 591 5.08 -3.52 -19.57
CA GLY A 591 5.03 -2.22 -20.29
C GLY A 591 5.86 -1.12 -19.62
N LEU A 592 6.00 -1.15 -18.29
CA LEU A 592 6.88 -0.24 -17.54
C LEU A 592 8.37 -0.67 -17.53
N ASP A 593 8.73 -1.82 -18.11
CA ASP A 593 10.15 -2.23 -18.16
C ASP A 593 11.01 -1.34 -19.09
N ASP A 594 10.36 -0.57 -19.97
CA ASP A 594 10.99 0.34 -20.94
C ASP A 594 11.20 1.78 -20.39
N LEU A 595 10.84 2.04 -19.13
CA LEU A 595 11.15 3.29 -18.42
C LEU A 595 12.67 3.56 -18.41
N ALA A 596 13.08 4.77 -18.84
CA ALA A 596 14.47 5.11 -19.14
C ALA A 596 15.44 4.93 -17.96
N ASN A 597 14.99 5.20 -16.74
CA ASN A 597 15.76 5.08 -15.51
C ASN A 597 15.25 3.98 -14.57
N LEU A 598 14.52 2.97 -15.07
CA LEU A 598 14.09 1.85 -14.22
C LEU A 598 15.29 1.10 -13.65
N LYS A 599 15.42 1.13 -12.31
CA LYS A 599 16.42 0.40 -11.54
C LYS A 599 15.99 0.27 -10.08
N MET A 600 16.54 -0.70 -9.36
CA MET A 600 16.36 -0.79 -7.91
C MET A 600 17.01 0.41 -7.22
N PHE A 601 16.48 0.80 -6.06
CA PHE A 601 16.94 1.99 -5.33
C PHE A 601 18.42 1.84 -4.90
N PRO A 602 19.25 2.88 -5.10
CA PRO A 602 20.68 2.79 -4.81
C PRO A 602 20.95 2.83 -3.31
N CYS A 603 21.58 1.76 -2.81
CA CYS A 603 22.25 1.78 -1.51
C CYS A 603 23.65 2.36 -1.71
N PHE A 604 23.87 3.61 -1.30
CA PHE A 604 25.20 4.22 -1.30
C PHE A 604 25.93 3.84 0.00
N GLU A 605 27.20 3.42 -0.08
CA GLU A 605 27.98 3.05 1.10
C GLU A 605 28.23 4.28 1.99
N VAL A 606 27.98 4.17 3.30
CA VAL A 606 28.36 5.21 4.27
C VAL A 606 29.88 5.39 4.28
N GLU A 607 30.37 6.61 4.00
CA GLU A 607 31.80 6.89 4.09
C GLU A 607 32.29 6.78 5.55
N GLU A 608 33.09 5.74 5.85
CA GLU A 608 33.82 5.67 7.12
C GLU A 608 34.74 6.89 7.24
N SER A 609 34.34 7.87 8.06
CA SER A 609 35.16 9.04 8.33
C SER A 609 36.55 8.58 8.80
N SER A 610 37.58 8.90 8.02
CA SER A 610 38.92 8.39 8.27
C SER A 610 39.44 8.96 9.59
N SER A 611 39.26 8.20 10.68
CA SER A 611 39.72 8.61 12.01
C SER A 611 41.23 8.84 11.94
N GLY A 612 41.63 10.11 12.01
CA GLY A 612 42.99 10.54 11.73
C GLY A 612 43.96 9.85 12.67
N SER A 613 44.68 8.86 12.15
CA SER A 613 45.77 8.21 12.88
C SER A 613 46.87 9.25 13.09
N GLY A 614 46.82 9.90 14.25
CA GLY A 614 47.74 10.94 14.66
C GLY A 614 49.16 10.38 14.70
N SER A 615 49.90 10.62 13.62
CA SER A 615 51.33 10.34 13.53
C SER A 615 52.08 11.25 14.51
N SER A 616 52.23 10.79 15.75
CA SER A 616 53.16 11.31 16.73
C SER A 616 54.60 10.92 16.33
N GLY A 617 55.03 11.42 15.18
CA GLY A 617 56.39 11.30 14.67
C GLY A 617 57.36 12.12 15.51
N SER A 618 58.02 11.47 16.48
CA SER A 618 59.17 12.03 17.18
C SER A 618 60.36 12.21 16.22
N GLY A 619 60.86 13.43 16.07
CA GLY A 619 62.03 13.77 15.25
C GLY A 619 62.60 15.15 15.61
#